data_AF-A0A072P7H2-F1
#
_entry.id   AF-A0A072P7H2-F1
#
_cell.length_a   1.000
_cell.length_b   1.000
_cell.length_c   1.000
_cell.angle_alpha   90.00
_cell.angle_beta   90.00
_cell.angle_gamma   90.00
#
_symmetry.space_group_name_H-M   'P 1'
#
loop_
_entity.id
_entity.type
_entity.pdbx_description
1 polymer ?
#
loop_
_entity_poly.entity_id
_entity_poly.type
_entity_poly.pdbx_seq_one_letter_code
_entity_poly.pdbx_strand_id
1 'polypeptide(L)'
;MTFTLPMRTSLKSPSNSVTLLPAFTLCYEDKPEALAHLLEKKTPLPLKNLFTNNEFMAYVITKEPGPSVQYENLRPALTALRPWLRVSANGSKLLTFYKDFLQLHGQWVVAAAELAGFEIHTQLMHALHLHRGDETLMAHLKKHIPQLASKLATTPSPITNRAGWDASVKTTQDKLKSKAFSFAERLHALKTSDTFWTQHGRLLAAIELSEKKLRNLRAANAGHTSHLGSARRRNDRVTVRQLGTSGTIPHPPHVEESIRDFTKEEKASYFNFNETVVSAAA
;
A
#
# COMPACT_ATOMS: atom_id res chain seq x y z
N MET A 1 22.78 -24.24 12.66
CA MET A 1 21.41 -24.51 12.22
C MET A 1 21.25 -23.93 10.81
N THR A 2 21.09 -24.78 9.80
CA THR A 2 20.94 -24.38 8.39
C THR A 2 19.50 -23.91 8.15
N PHE A 3 19.32 -22.59 8.04
CA PHE A 3 18.05 -21.98 7.62
C PHE A 3 17.82 -22.26 6.13
N THR A 4 17.41 -23.48 5.83
CA THR A 4 16.75 -23.76 4.56
C THR A 4 15.35 -23.17 4.66
N LEU A 5 15.03 -22.22 3.79
CA LEU A 5 13.63 -21.93 3.48
C LEU A 5 13.00 -23.29 3.16
N PRO A 6 11.95 -23.74 3.87
CA PRO A 6 11.14 -24.83 3.38
C PRO A 6 10.25 -24.27 2.27
N MET A 7 10.88 -23.72 1.22
CA MET A 7 10.48 -24.08 -0.13
C MET A 7 10.60 -25.60 -0.09
N ARG A 8 9.48 -26.31 0.12
CA ARG A 8 9.46 -27.77 0.19
C ARG A 8 10.46 -28.27 -0.83
N THR A 9 11.37 -29.12 -0.39
CA THR A 9 12.16 -30.00 -1.22
C THR A 9 11.22 -30.87 -2.06
N SER A 10 10.50 -30.28 -3.02
CA SER A 10 9.87 -31.01 -4.13
C SER A 10 10.91 -31.40 -5.17
N LEU A 11 12.20 -31.16 -4.87
CA LEU A 11 13.34 -31.43 -5.74
C LEU A 11 13.51 -32.91 -6.13
N LYS A 12 12.69 -33.85 -5.63
CA LYS A 12 12.77 -35.27 -6.00
C LYS A 12 11.44 -36.02 -5.90
N SER A 13 10.36 -35.55 -6.52
CA SER A 13 9.23 -36.45 -6.81
C SER A 13 8.63 -36.14 -8.18
N PRO A 14 8.78 -37.03 -9.18
CA PRO A 14 8.15 -36.90 -10.49
C PRO A 14 6.64 -37.23 -10.46
N SER A 15 6.03 -37.38 -9.28
CA SER A 15 4.66 -37.88 -9.12
C SER A 15 3.57 -36.81 -8.95
N ASN A 16 3.94 -35.54 -8.76
CA ASN A 16 2.96 -34.47 -8.53
C ASN A 16 3.05 -33.46 -9.67
N SER A 17 1.93 -33.25 -10.37
CA SER A 17 1.84 -32.30 -11.49
C SER A 17 2.28 -30.89 -11.07
N VAL A 18 2.86 -30.16 -12.02
CA VAL A 18 3.24 -28.74 -11.84
C VAL A 18 2.00 -27.89 -11.53
N THR A 19 0.80 -28.32 -11.93
CA THR A 19 -0.45 -27.62 -11.63
C THR A 19 -0.79 -27.61 -10.14
N LEU A 20 -0.24 -28.53 -9.35
CA LEU A 20 -0.45 -28.62 -7.90
C LEU A 20 0.41 -27.63 -7.11
N LEU A 21 1.33 -26.92 -7.77
CA LEU A 21 2.18 -25.95 -7.10
C LEU A 21 1.37 -24.69 -6.82
N PRO A 22 1.34 -24.19 -5.57
CA PRO A 22 0.61 -22.97 -5.23
C PRO A 22 1.02 -21.78 -6.10
N ALA A 23 2.28 -21.72 -6.49
CA ALA A 23 2.79 -20.64 -7.30
C ALA A 23 2.42 -20.78 -8.80
N PHE A 24 2.11 -22.00 -9.28
CA PHE A 24 1.45 -22.19 -10.56
C PHE A 24 0.01 -21.67 -10.52
N THR A 25 -0.76 -22.09 -9.52
CA THR A 25 -2.13 -21.60 -9.29
C THR A 25 -2.19 -20.09 -9.27
N LEU A 26 -1.32 -19.46 -8.50
CA LEU A 26 -1.33 -18.02 -8.34
C LEU A 26 -0.89 -17.28 -9.61
N CYS A 27 0.07 -17.80 -10.38
CA CYS A 27 0.67 -17.05 -11.50
C CYS A 27 0.13 -17.44 -12.89
N TYR A 28 -0.38 -18.65 -13.07
CA TYR A 28 -0.65 -19.24 -14.39
C TYR A 28 -2.02 -19.91 -14.51
N GLU A 29 -2.62 -20.41 -13.43
CA GLU A 29 -3.97 -20.99 -13.48
C GLU A 29 -4.99 -19.92 -13.87
N ASP A 30 -5.88 -20.28 -14.80
CA ASP A 30 -6.87 -19.38 -15.41
C ASP A 30 -6.34 -18.07 -16.03
N LYS A 31 -5.02 -17.94 -16.22
CA LYS A 31 -4.35 -16.75 -16.78
C LYS A 31 -3.77 -17.03 -18.16
N PRO A 32 -4.58 -16.92 -19.24
CA PRO A 32 -4.15 -17.27 -20.59
C PRO A 32 -3.00 -16.39 -21.10
N GLU A 33 -2.93 -15.12 -20.70
CA GLU A 33 -1.83 -14.23 -21.10
C GLU A 33 -0.48 -14.66 -20.50
N ALA A 34 -0.47 -15.09 -19.24
CA ALA A 34 0.73 -15.56 -18.56
C ALA A 34 1.25 -16.87 -19.16
N LEU A 35 0.32 -17.77 -19.48
CA LEU A 35 0.62 -19.02 -20.17
C LEU A 35 1.07 -18.79 -21.62
N ALA A 36 0.45 -17.85 -22.36
CA ALA A 36 0.88 -17.47 -23.70
C ALA A 36 2.30 -16.90 -23.69
N HIS A 37 2.60 -16.00 -22.74
CA HIS A 37 3.95 -15.45 -22.55
C HIS A 37 5.00 -16.56 -22.36
N LEU A 38 4.70 -17.54 -21.50
CA LEU A 38 5.59 -18.67 -21.25
C LEU A 38 5.86 -19.48 -22.52
N LEU A 39 4.81 -19.78 -23.30
CA LEU A 39 4.92 -20.63 -24.49
C LEU A 39 5.57 -19.92 -25.69
N GLU A 40 5.29 -18.64 -25.87
CA GLU A 40 5.82 -17.86 -27.00
C GLU A 40 7.25 -17.37 -26.74
N LYS A 41 7.49 -16.80 -25.55
CA LYS A 41 8.77 -16.16 -25.24
C LYS A 41 9.76 -17.12 -24.57
N LYS A 42 9.27 -18.22 -23.98
CA LYS A 42 10.11 -19.22 -23.29
C LYS A 42 10.98 -18.62 -22.18
N THR A 43 10.50 -17.56 -21.56
CA THR A 43 11.15 -16.81 -20.49
C THR A 43 10.27 -16.80 -19.24
N PRO A 44 10.86 -16.62 -18.04
CA PRO A 44 10.08 -16.44 -16.82
C PRO A 44 9.19 -15.21 -16.94
N LEU A 45 8.08 -15.20 -16.20
CA LEU A 45 7.21 -14.04 -16.12
C LEU A 45 8.00 -12.80 -15.69
N PRO A 46 7.80 -11.63 -16.34
CA PRO A 46 8.46 -10.40 -15.95
C PRO A 46 8.17 -10.08 -14.48
N LEU A 47 9.19 -9.59 -13.75
CA LEU A 47 9.05 -9.22 -12.34
C LEU A 47 7.88 -8.25 -12.10
N LYS A 48 7.65 -7.31 -13.01
CA LYS A 48 6.53 -6.38 -12.95
C LYS A 48 5.18 -7.12 -12.86
N ASN A 49 5.01 -8.18 -13.64
CA ASN A 49 3.78 -8.97 -13.69
C ASN A 49 3.60 -9.82 -12.42
N LEU A 50 4.71 -10.28 -11.83
CA LEU A 50 4.68 -10.96 -10.53
C LEU A 50 4.27 -10.00 -9.42
N PHE A 51 4.78 -8.76 -9.41
CA PHE A 51 4.43 -7.76 -8.40
C PHE A 51 3.01 -7.22 -8.52
N THR A 52 2.43 -7.18 -9.72
CA THR A 52 1.03 -6.79 -9.90
C THR A 52 0.05 -7.83 -9.36
N ASN A 53 0.51 -9.06 -9.11
CA ASN A 53 -0.32 -10.14 -8.59
C ASN A 53 -0.30 -10.14 -7.05
N ASN A 54 -1.30 -9.48 -6.45
CA ASN A 54 -1.40 -9.33 -5.00
C ASN A 54 -1.42 -10.67 -4.26
N GLU A 55 -2.08 -11.70 -4.81
CA GLU A 55 -2.20 -13.01 -4.18
C GLU A 55 -0.85 -13.75 -4.17
N PHE A 56 -0.10 -13.66 -5.28
CA PHE A 56 1.27 -14.19 -5.33
C PHE A 56 2.19 -13.46 -4.35
N MET A 57 2.09 -12.14 -4.25
CA MET A 57 2.88 -11.36 -3.30
C MET A 57 2.52 -11.69 -1.85
N ALA A 58 1.24 -11.88 -1.54
CA ALA A 58 0.79 -12.33 -0.23
C ALA A 58 1.37 -13.72 0.10
N TYR A 59 1.35 -14.65 -0.86
CA TYR A 59 1.99 -15.96 -0.71
C TYR A 59 3.49 -15.85 -0.42
N VAL A 60 4.23 -15.01 -1.15
CA VAL A 60 5.66 -14.78 -0.90
C VAL A 60 5.88 -14.22 0.52
N ILE A 61 5.07 -13.27 0.96
CA ILE A 61 5.14 -12.68 2.30
C ILE A 61 4.85 -13.72 3.39
N THR A 62 4.00 -14.73 3.16
CA THR A 62 3.80 -15.82 4.14
C THR A 62 5.06 -16.64 4.40
N LYS A 63 6.06 -16.57 3.52
CA LYS A 63 7.36 -17.24 3.64
C LYS A 63 8.44 -16.35 4.24
N GLU A 64 8.04 -15.24 4.84
CA GLU A 64 8.97 -14.30 5.44
C GLU A 64 9.76 -14.93 6.60
N PRO A 65 11.08 -14.68 6.68
CA PRO A 65 11.88 -15.17 7.79
C PRO A 65 11.63 -14.38 9.08
N GLY A 66 11.69 -15.11 10.20
CA GLY A 66 11.57 -14.55 11.55
C GLY A 66 10.13 -14.25 11.98
N PRO A 67 9.93 -13.47 13.05
CA PRO A 67 8.60 -13.12 13.53
C PRO A 67 7.83 -12.29 12.50
N SER A 68 6.52 -12.55 12.39
CA SER A 68 5.63 -11.83 11.48
C SER A 68 5.48 -10.37 11.90
N VAL A 69 5.54 -9.45 10.94
CA VAL A 69 5.33 -8.01 11.17
C VAL A 69 4.13 -7.54 10.36
N GLN A 70 3.27 -6.73 10.96
CA GLN A 70 2.11 -6.15 10.28
C GLN A 70 2.51 -4.91 9.46
N TYR A 71 3.02 -5.14 8.26
CA TYR A 71 3.52 -4.08 7.36
C TYR A 71 2.44 -3.09 6.91
N GLU A 72 1.20 -3.56 6.76
CA GLU A 72 0.05 -2.75 6.34
C GLU A 72 -0.23 -1.61 7.32
N ASN A 73 -0.12 -1.87 8.61
CA ASN A 73 -0.35 -0.89 9.67
C ASN A 73 0.90 -0.04 9.96
N LEU A 74 2.09 -0.61 9.72
CA LEU A 74 3.36 0.03 10.04
C LEU A 74 3.62 1.28 9.18
N ARG A 75 3.40 1.21 7.86
CA ARG A 75 3.65 2.35 6.95
C ARG A 75 2.75 3.56 7.24
N PRO A 76 1.42 3.40 7.39
CA PRO A 76 0.54 4.51 7.79
C PRO A 76 0.90 5.06 9.16
N ALA A 77 1.19 4.21 10.15
CA ALA A 77 1.58 4.66 11.49
C ALA A 77 2.85 5.53 11.46
N LEU A 78 3.89 5.09 10.76
CA LEU A 78 5.12 5.87 10.62
C LEU A 78 4.89 7.19 9.87
N THR A 79 4.00 7.19 8.88
CA THR A 79 3.65 8.40 8.12
C THR A 79 2.90 9.41 9.00
N ALA A 80 1.93 8.95 9.78
CA ALA A 80 1.18 9.79 10.71
C ALA A 80 2.06 10.36 11.83
N LEU A 81 2.98 9.57 12.36
CA LEU A 81 3.89 9.99 13.43
C LEU A 81 5.06 10.85 12.94
N ARG A 82 5.34 10.85 11.63
CA ARG A 82 6.50 11.51 11.03
C ARG A 82 6.70 12.98 11.47
N PRO A 83 5.66 13.84 11.52
CA PRO A 83 5.84 15.23 11.93
C PRO A 83 6.37 15.36 13.37
N TRP A 84 5.90 14.51 14.27
CA TRP A 84 6.29 14.55 15.68
C TRP A 84 7.64 13.89 15.94
N LEU A 85 7.91 12.77 15.26
CA LEU A 85 9.16 12.05 15.40
C LEU A 85 10.35 12.85 14.87
N ARG A 86 10.16 13.64 13.80
CA ARG A 86 11.22 14.48 13.20
C ARG A 86 11.76 15.57 14.13
N VAL A 87 10.94 16.08 15.04
CA VAL A 87 11.34 17.16 15.96
C VAL A 87 12.28 16.64 17.06
N SER A 88 12.25 15.34 17.35
CA SER A 88 13.09 14.73 18.39
C SER A 88 14.29 13.99 17.80
N ALA A 89 15.47 14.15 18.40
CA ALA A 89 16.67 13.41 17.99
C ALA A 89 16.45 11.89 18.01
N ASN A 90 15.74 11.38 19.02
CA ASN A 90 15.42 9.95 19.13
C ASN A 90 14.38 9.48 18.10
N GLY A 91 13.40 10.31 17.76
CA GLY A 91 12.40 10.00 16.73
C GLY A 91 12.99 9.99 15.32
N SER A 92 14.00 10.83 15.05
CA SER A 92 14.74 10.76 13.78
C SER A 92 15.46 9.42 13.62
N LYS A 93 16.11 8.90 14.68
CA LYS A 93 16.75 7.57 14.69
C LYS A 93 15.74 6.45 14.49
N LEU A 94 14.56 6.56 15.11
CA LEU A 94 13.46 5.59 14.94
C LEU A 94 12.97 5.55 13.49
N LEU A 95 12.77 6.72 12.86
CA LEU A 95 12.35 6.80 11.45
C LEU A 95 13.41 6.21 10.52
N THR A 96 14.70 6.49 10.75
CA THR A 96 15.79 5.92 9.96
C THR A 96 15.84 4.40 10.11
N PHE A 97 15.74 3.88 11.33
CA PHE A 97 15.69 2.44 11.58
C PHE A 97 14.57 1.76 10.79
N TYR A 98 13.35 2.28 10.85
CA TYR A 98 12.23 1.69 10.13
C TYR A 98 12.32 1.87 8.61
N LYS A 99 12.94 2.95 8.13
CA LYS A 99 13.24 3.12 6.70
C LYS A 99 14.18 2.00 6.23
N ASP A 100 15.26 1.75 6.96
CA ASP A 100 16.26 0.73 6.59
C ASP A 100 15.66 -0.68 6.71
N PHE A 101 14.86 -0.94 7.73
CA PHE A 101 14.09 -2.17 7.89
C PHE A 101 13.13 -2.42 6.71
N LEU A 102 12.33 -1.42 6.33
CA LEU A 102 11.38 -1.54 5.22
C LEU A 102 12.09 -1.68 3.87
N GLN A 103 13.26 -1.07 3.69
CA GLN A 103 14.09 -1.26 2.51
C GLN A 103 14.65 -2.67 2.44
N LEU A 104 15.18 -3.20 3.54
CA LEU A 104 15.69 -4.58 3.61
C LEU A 104 14.57 -5.60 3.35
N HIS A 105 13.40 -5.41 3.95
CA HIS A 105 12.21 -6.21 3.67
C HIS A 105 11.83 -6.15 2.19
N GLY A 106 11.80 -4.94 1.60
CA GLY A 106 11.53 -4.78 0.16
C GLY A 106 12.53 -5.51 -0.73
N GLN A 107 13.83 -5.45 -0.41
CA GLN A 107 14.89 -6.17 -1.12
C GLN A 107 14.71 -7.69 -1.03
N TRP A 108 14.36 -8.19 0.16
CA TRP A 108 14.07 -9.60 0.38
C TRP A 108 12.85 -10.04 -0.44
N VAL A 109 11.72 -9.31 -0.37
CA VAL A 109 10.50 -9.61 -1.11
C VAL A 109 10.79 -9.70 -2.62
N VAL A 110 11.57 -8.76 -3.15
CA VAL A 110 11.94 -8.76 -4.57
C VAL A 110 12.77 -10.00 -4.93
N ALA A 111 13.80 -10.31 -4.14
CA ALA A 111 14.66 -11.46 -4.39
C ALA A 111 13.91 -12.80 -4.24
N ALA A 112 12.99 -12.90 -3.28
CA ALA A 112 12.18 -14.09 -3.04
C ALA A 112 11.16 -14.32 -4.16
N ALA A 113 10.50 -13.25 -4.63
CA ALA A 113 9.58 -13.31 -5.77
C ALA A 113 10.31 -13.69 -7.06
N GLU A 114 11.50 -13.12 -7.30
CA GLU A 114 12.38 -13.45 -8.43
C GLU A 114 12.77 -14.93 -8.42
N LEU A 115 13.20 -15.45 -7.26
CA LEU A 115 13.55 -16.86 -7.09
C LEU A 115 12.34 -17.78 -7.33
N ALA A 116 11.20 -17.50 -6.70
CA ALA A 116 10.00 -18.32 -6.85
C ALA A 116 9.49 -18.31 -8.31
N GLY A 117 9.49 -17.16 -8.98
CA GLY A 117 9.13 -17.03 -10.38
C GLY A 117 10.04 -17.86 -11.29
N PHE A 118 11.35 -17.86 -11.03
CA PHE A 118 12.33 -18.66 -11.76
C PHE A 118 12.15 -20.16 -11.51
N GLU A 119 11.88 -20.59 -10.28
CA GLU A 119 11.66 -22.00 -9.94
C GLU A 119 10.41 -22.57 -10.64
N ILE A 120 9.32 -21.82 -10.70
CA ILE A 120 8.10 -22.26 -11.43
C ILE A 120 8.39 -22.34 -12.93
N HIS A 121 9.09 -21.34 -13.49
CA HIS A 121 9.46 -21.35 -14.91
C HIS A 121 10.29 -22.58 -15.27
N THR A 122 11.33 -22.89 -14.49
CA THR A 122 12.18 -24.06 -14.74
C THR A 122 11.37 -25.36 -14.66
N GLN A 123 10.48 -25.51 -13.68
CA GLN A 123 9.61 -26.68 -13.55
C GLN A 123 8.64 -26.81 -14.74
N LEU A 124 8.05 -25.70 -15.20
CA LEU A 124 7.19 -25.69 -16.38
C LEU A 124 7.95 -26.08 -17.65
N MET A 125 9.16 -25.54 -17.85
CA MET A 125 9.99 -25.90 -19.01
C MET A 125 10.41 -27.38 -18.96
N HIS A 126 10.74 -27.90 -17.78
CA HIS A 126 11.03 -29.33 -17.60
C HIS A 126 9.80 -30.20 -17.92
N ALA A 127 8.62 -29.86 -17.39
CA ALA A 127 7.40 -30.63 -17.62
C ALA A 127 6.97 -30.61 -19.09
N LEU A 128 7.00 -29.43 -19.72
CA LEU A 128 6.51 -29.24 -21.09
C LEU A 128 7.46 -29.74 -22.17
N HIS A 129 8.78 -29.65 -21.97
CA HIS A 129 9.74 -29.86 -23.05
C HIS A 129 10.68 -31.05 -22.83
N LEU A 130 10.95 -31.45 -21.58
CA LEU A 130 11.85 -32.56 -21.28
C LEU A 130 11.09 -33.84 -20.91
N HIS A 131 10.14 -33.77 -19.97
CA HIS A 131 9.42 -34.95 -19.50
C HIS A 131 8.18 -35.28 -20.34
N ARG A 132 7.43 -34.27 -20.82
CA ARG A 132 6.18 -34.42 -21.61
C ARG A 132 5.12 -35.36 -21.00
N GLY A 133 5.26 -35.71 -19.71
CA GLY A 133 4.39 -36.68 -19.02
C GLY A 133 3.35 -36.06 -18.10
N ASP A 134 3.25 -34.72 -18.05
CA ASP A 134 2.26 -34.02 -17.21
C ASP A 134 0.95 -33.83 -17.99
N GLU A 135 0.12 -34.88 -18.01
CA GLU A 135 -1.16 -34.90 -18.73
C GLU A 135 -2.13 -33.81 -18.23
N THR A 136 -2.11 -33.54 -16.92
CA THR A 136 -2.92 -32.49 -16.28
C THR A 136 -2.55 -31.09 -16.74
N LEU A 137 -1.25 -30.77 -16.82
CA LEU A 137 -0.77 -29.50 -17.37
C LEU A 137 -1.13 -29.37 -18.86
N MET A 138 -0.99 -30.44 -19.63
CA MET A 138 -1.35 -30.45 -21.04
C MET A 138 -2.86 -30.30 -21.27
N ALA A 139 -3.69 -30.92 -20.44
CA ALA A 139 -5.14 -30.74 -20.47
C ALA A 139 -5.54 -29.30 -20.14
N HIS A 140 -4.89 -28.69 -19.13
CA HIS A 140 -5.09 -27.28 -18.79
C HIS A 140 -4.69 -26.36 -19.96
N LEU A 141 -3.53 -26.59 -20.58
CA LEU A 141 -3.09 -25.81 -21.74
C LEU A 141 -4.06 -25.96 -22.93
N LYS A 142 -4.56 -27.16 -23.20
CA LYS A 142 -5.56 -27.39 -24.26
C LYS A 142 -6.87 -26.67 -23.98
N LYS A 143 -7.30 -26.60 -22.71
CA LYS A 143 -8.52 -25.92 -22.30
C LYS A 143 -8.42 -24.40 -22.47
N HIS A 144 -7.32 -23.79 -22.04
CA HIS A 144 -7.19 -22.33 -21.99
C HIS A 144 -6.49 -21.72 -23.23
N ILE A 145 -5.59 -22.44 -23.89
CA ILE A 145 -4.86 -21.96 -25.07
C ILE A 145 -4.65 -23.10 -26.10
N PRO A 146 -5.72 -23.59 -26.73
CA PRO A 146 -5.68 -24.75 -27.64
C PRO A 146 -4.73 -24.56 -28.83
N GLN A 147 -4.62 -23.34 -29.35
CA GLN A 147 -3.78 -23.01 -30.51
C GLN A 147 -2.27 -23.05 -30.22
N LEU A 148 -1.84 -22.73 -28.99
CA LEU A 148 -0.44 -22.81 -28.59
C LEU A 148 -0.09 -24.22 -28.09
N ALA A 149 -1.04 -24.93 -27.50
CA ALA A 149 -0.87 -26.33 -27.08
C ALA A 149 -0.55 -27.25 -28.27
N SER A 150 -1.17 -27.04 -29.44
CA SER A 150 -0.88 -27.81 -30.66
C SER A 150 0.50 -27.51 -31.25
N LYS A 151 0.98 -26.26 -31.14
CA LYS A 151 2.34 -25.87 -31.56
C LYS A 151 3.40 -26.55 -30.70
N LEU A 152 3.14 -26.77 -29.42
CA LEU A 152 4.08 -27.39 -28.48
C LEU A 152 4.51 -28.82 -28.88
N ALA A 153 3.62 -29.56 -29.56
CA ALA A 153 3.91 -30.89 -30.07
C ALA A 153 4.78 -30.87 -31.34
N THR A 154 4.72 -29.78 -32.12
CA THR A 154 5.39 -29.66 -33.43
C THR A 154 6.65 -28.81 -33.39
N THR A 155 6.87 -28.00 -32.34
CA THR A 155 8.10 -27.22 -32.21
C THR A 155 9.23 -28.09 -31.63
N PRO A 156 10.43 -28.06 -32.24
CA PRO A 156 11.60 -28.67 -31.62
C PRO A 156 11.86 -28.02 -30.26
N SER A 157 12.27 -28.85 -29.29
CA SER A 157 12.57 -28.37 -27.94
C SER A 157 13.63 -27.25 -28.01
N PRO A 158 13.40 -26.08 -27.40
CA PRO A 158 14.42 -25.06 -27.25
C PRO A 158 15.60 -25.55 -26.38
N ILE A 159 15.41 -26.65 -25.65
CA ILE A 159 16.46 -27.31 -24.87
C ILE A 159 17.14 -28.33 -25.79
N THR A 160 18.06 -27.84 -26.61
CA THR A 160 18.88 -28.68 -27.53
C THR A 160 20.00 -29.42 -26.80
N ASN A 161 20.49 -28.88 -25.68
CA ASN A 161 21.46 -29.54 -24.80
C ASN A 161 20.95 -29.56 -23.35
N ARG A 162 20.48 -30.73 -22.90
CA ARG A 162 19.95 -30.93 -21.55
C ARG A 162 21.00 -30.65 -20.46
N ALA A 163 22.22 -31.15 -20.63
CA ALA A 163 23.28 -30.92 -19.65
C ALA A 163 23.68 -29.44 -19.56
N GLY A 164 23.74 -28.75 -20.71
CA GLY A 164 23.99 -27.30 -20.76
C GLY A 164 22.86 -26.47 -20.13
N TRP A 165 21.61 -26.88 -20.35
CA TRP A 165 20.45 -26.25 -19.71
C TRP A 165 20.45 -26.46 -18.21
N ASP A 166 20.62 -27.70 -17.74
CA ASP A 166 20.64 -28.03 -16.30
C ASP A 166 21.78 -27.27 -15.59
N ALA A 167 22.95 -27.13 -16.23
CA ALA A 167 24.05 -26.32 -15.72
C ALA A 167 23.69 -24.83 -15.63
N SER A 168 23.09 -24.26 -16.68
CA SER A 168 22.66 -22.85 -16.70
C SER A 168 21.58 -22.55 -15.66
N VAL A 169 20.59 -23.44 -15.53
CA VAL A 169 19.53 -23.37 -14.52
C VAL A 169 20.13 -23.44 -13.12
N LYS A 170 21.07 -24.36 -12.88
CA LYS A 170 21.73 -24.47 -11.58
C LYS A 170 22.51 -23.20 -11.23
N THR A 171 23.32 -22.67 -12.15
CA THR A 171 24.08 -21.43 -11.91
C THR A 171 23.18 -20.24 -11.59
N THR A 172 22.10 -20.06 -12.36
CA THR A 172 21.13 -18.97 -12.14
C THR A 172 20.35 -19.16 -10.85
N GLN A 173 19.91 -20.39 -10.55
CA GLN A 173 19.22 -20.72 -9.31
C GLN A 173 20.11 -20.48 -8.08
N ASP A 174 21.39 -20.89 -8.12
CA ASP A 174 22.34 -20.68 -7.02
C ASP A 174 22.61 -19.19 -6.78
N LYS A 175 22.70 -18.39 -7.85
CA LYS A 175 22.80 -16.92 -7.76
C LYS A 175 21.57 -16.28 -7.13
N LEU A 176 20.37 -16.71 -7.53
CA LEU A 176 19.11 -16.17 -6.97
C LEU A 176 18.91 -16.61 -5.52
N LYS A 177 19.23 -17.87 -5.20
CA LYS A 177 19.19 -18.41 -3.84
C LYS A 177 20.13 -17.68 -2.91
N SER A 178 21.40 -17.54 -3.28
CA SER A 178 22.38 -16.83 -2.44
C SER A 178 21.94 -15.39 -2.14
N LYS A 179 21.42 -14.67 -3.14
CA LYS A 179 20.85 -13.33 -2.95
C LYS A 179 19.66 -13.34 -1.99
N ALA A 180 18.65 -14.19 -2.23
CA ALA A 180 17.46 -14.27 -1.39
C ALA A 180 17.79 -14.69 0.06
N PHE A 181 18.68 -15.66 0.24
CA PHE A 181 19.14 -16.13 1.55
C PHE A 181 19.91 -15.07 2.31
N SER A 182 20.83 -14.35 1.65
CA SER A 182 21.58 -13.28 2.31
C SER A 182 20.68 -12.17 2.87
N PHE A 183 19.61 -11.80 2.16
CA PHE A 183 18.62 -10.87 2.67
C PHE A 183 17.75 -11.49 3.75
N ALA A 184 17.38 -12.76 3.61
CA ALA A 184 16.57 -13.47 4.59
C ALA A 184 17.29 -13.59 5.95
N GLU A 185 18.58 -13.93 5.95
CA GLU A 185 19.41 -14.01 7.14
C GLU A 185 19.53 -12.66 7.83
N ARG A 186 19.80 -11.59 7.07
CA ARG A 186 19.86 -10.23 7.60
C ARG A 186 18.52 -9.80 8.20
N LEU A 187 17.40 -10.11 7.54
CA LEU A 187 16.06 -9.76 8.02
C LEU A 187 15.72 -10.54 9.28
N HIS A 188 16.01 -11.84 9.31
CA HIS A 188 15.87 -12.69 10.50
C HIS A 188 16.68 -12.13 11.66
N ALA A 189 17.98 -11.93 11.47
CA ALA A 189 18.89 -11.42 12.50
C ALA A 189 18.43 -10.07 13.04
N LEU A 190 17.97 -9.16 12.16
CA LEU A 190 17.44 -7.87 12.57
C LEU A 190 16.18 -8.03 13.42
N LYS A 191 15.20 -8.82 12.98
CA LYS A 191 13.93 -9.04 13.69
C LYS A 191 14.10 -9.73 15.04
N THR A 192 15.09 -10.61 15.17
CA THR A 192 15.40 -11.29 16.44
C THR A 192 16.32 -10.47 17.35
N SER A 193 16.85 -9.34 16.88
CA SER A 193 17.76 -8.52 17.68
C SER A 193 17.03 -7.71 18.75
N ASP A 194 17.71 -7.48 19.88
CA ASP A 194 17.23 -6.58 20.94
C ASP A 194 17.00 -5.16 20.44
N THR A 195 17.76 -4.75 19.43
CA THR A 195 17.61 -3.42 18.82
C THR A 195 16.23 -3.27 18.18
N PHE A 196 15.74 -4.31 17.50
CA PHE A 196 14.41 -4.28 16.89
C PHE A 196 13.32 -4.18 17.95
N TRP A 197 13.38 -4.99 19.00
CA TRP A 197 12.42 -4.93 20.10
C TRP A 197 12.42 -3.58 20.81
N THR A 198 13.62 -3.00 21.05
CA THR A 198 13.75 -1.69 21.67
C THR A 198 13.13 -0.59 20.81
N GLN A 199 13.41 -0.59 19.50
CA GLN A 199 12.82 0.39 18.58
C GLN A 199 11.32 0.17 18.40
N HIS A 200 10.87 -1.08 18.39
CA HIS A 200 9.45 -1.40 18.31
C HIS A 200 8.68 -0.93 19.54
N GLY A 201 9.21 -1.17 20.75
CA GLY A 201 8.65 -0.63 21.99
C GLY A 201 8.56 0.90 21.99
N ARG A 202 9.59 1.58 21.46
CA ARG A 202 9.57 3.04 21.29
C ARG A 202 8.50 3.50 20.31
N LEU A 203 8.28 2.75 19.23
CA LEU A 203 7.21 3.05 18.28
C LEU A 203 5.83 2.93 18.96
N LEU A 204 5.58 1.84 19.70
CA LEU A 204 4.33 1.64 20.42
C LEU A 204 4.07 2.75 21.44
N ALA A 205 5.08 3.13 22.22
CA ALA A 205 4.99 4.24 23.15
C ALA A 205 4.71 5.58 22.44
N ALA A 206 5.32 5.80 21.27
CA ALA A 206 5.07 7.00 20.47
C ALA A 206 3.64 7.04 19.92
N ILE A 207 3.10 5.90 19.48
CA ILE A 207 1.70 5.76 19.06
C ILE A 207 0.79 6.11 20.23
N GLU A 208 0.96 5.47 21.39
CA GLU A 208 0.11 5.70 22.56
C GLU A 208 0.14 7.16 23.04
N LEU A 209 1.33 7.76 23.10
CA LEU A 209 1.49 9.16 23.49
C LEU A 209 0.83 10.10 22.48
N SER A 210 0.91 9.79 21.20
CA SER A 210 0.24 10.57 20.16
C SER A 210 -1.28 10.46 20.23
N GLU A 211 -1.82 9.28 20.51
CA GLU A 211 -3.25 9.08 20.71
C GLU A 211 -3.76 9.85 21.92
N LYS A 212 -3.04 9.79 23.05
CA LYS A 212 -3.38 10.57 24.25
C LYS A 212 -3.44 12.07 23.94
N LYS A 213 -2.43 12.60 23.23
CA LYS A 213 -2.42 14.01 22.80
C LYS A 213 -3.60 14.34 21.88
N LEU A 214 -3.92 13.48 20.91
CA LEU A 214 -5.06 13.67 20.02
C LEU A 214 -6.39 13.66 20.79
N ARG A 215 -6.57 12.76 21.76
CA ARG A 215 -7.77 12.72 22.61
C ARG A 215 -7.90 14.02 23.42
N ASN A 216 -6.81 14.51 24.01
CA ASN A 216 -6.81 15.76 24.77
C ASN A 216 -7.17 16.97 23.89
N LEU A 217 -6.61 17.04 22.67
CA LEU A 217 -6.95 18.11 21.71
C LEU A 217 -8.41 18.04 21.27
N ARG A 218 -8.95 16.84 21.02
CA ARG A 218 -10.37 16.65 20.70
C ARG A 218 -11.28 17.08 21.85
N ALA A 219 -10.93 16.72 23.09
CA ALA A 219 -11.68 17.14 24.27
C ALA A 219 -11.64 18.67 24.47
N ALA A 220 -10.47 19.30 24.30
CA ALA A 220 -10.32 20.75 24.37
C ALA A 220 -11.14 21.47 23.29
N ASN A 221 -11.10 20.98 22.04
CA ASN A 221 -11.91 21.52 20.94
C ASN A 221 -13.42 21.32 21.18
N ALA A 222 -13.84 20.18 21.71
CA ALA A 222 -15.24 19.95 22.10
C ALA A 222 -15.68 20.93 23.20
N GLY A 223 -14.82 21.19 24.20
CA GLY A 223 -15.07 22.20 25.22
C GLY A 223 -15.18 23.62 24.64
N HIS A 224 -14.26 23.99 23.73
CA HIS A 224 -14.25 25.30 23.10
C HIS A 224 -15.48 25.53 22.20
N THR A 225 -15.85 24.54 21.38
CA THR A 225 -17.04 24.59 20.52
C THR A 225 -18.34 24.64 21.34
N SER A 226 -18.43 23.89 22.43
CA SER A 226 -19.54 23.96 23.38
C SER A 226 -19.64 25.36 24.02
N HIS A 227 -18.51 25.91 24.47
CA HIS A 227 -18.47 27.24 25.06
C HIS A 227 -18.90 28.31 24.04
N LEU A 228 -18.38 28.28 22.81
CA LEU A 228 -18.80 29.17 21.73
C LEU A 228 -20.28 29.02 21.38
N GLY A 229 -20.79 27.79 21.31
CA GLY A 229 -22.22 27.54 21.08
C GLY A 229 -23.10 28.10 22.20
N SER A 230 -22.66 27.97 23.45
CA SER A 230 -23.37 28.54 24.60
C SER A 230 -23.35 30.07 24.61
N ALA A 231 -22.22 30.69 24.22
CA ALA A 231 -22.08 32.14 24.11
C ALA A 231 -22.95 32.69 22.98
N ARG A 232 -22.97 32.04 21.81
CA ARG A 232 -23.88 32.38 20.70
C ARG A 232 -25.34 32.32 21.12
N ARG A 233 -25.77 31.22 21.75
CA ARG A 233 -27.15 31.09 22.28
C ARG A 233 -27.51 32.15 23.31
N ARG A 234 -26.56 32.59 24.15
CA ARG A 234 -26.76 33.70 25.09
C ARG A 234 -26.93 35.03 24.36
N ASN A 235 -26.06 35.31 23.38
CA ASN A 235 -26.16 36.51 22.56
C ASN A 235 -27.47 36.53 21.79
N ASP A 236 -27.85 35.45 21.10
CA ASP A 236 -29.12 35.35 20.37
C ASP A 236 -30.32 35.64 21.28
N ARG A 237 -30.32 35.12 22.52
CA ARG A 237 -31.36 35.41 23.51
C ARG A 237 -31.39 36.88 23.93
N VAL A 238 -30.23 37.53 24.06
CA VAL A 238 -30.15 38.97 24.37
C VAL A 238 -30.64 39.80 23.19
N THR A 239 -30.24 39.46 21.96
CA THR A 239 -30.68 40.16 20.74
C THR A 239 -32.19 40.02 20.52
N VAL A 240 -32.76 38.82 20.72
CA VAL A 240 -34.22 38.60 20.65
C VAL A 240 -34.97 39.40 21.72
N ARG A 241 -34.42 39.51 22.95
CA ARG A 241 -35.01 40.37 23.98
C ARG A 241 -34.97 41.84 23.57
N GLN A 242 -33.84 42.33 23.07
CA GLN A 242 -33.69 43.73 22.65
C GLN A 242 -34.59 44.10 21.47
N LEU A 243 -34.70 43.23 20.46
CA LEU A 243 -35.61 43.40 19.33
C LEU A 243 -37.09 43.31 19.75
N GLY A 244 -37.42 42.42 20.69
CA GLY A 244 -38.78 42.31 21.25
C GLY A 244 -39.20 43.52 22.11
N THR A 245 -38.24 44.30 22.61
CA THR A 245 -38.47 45.57 23.32
C THR A 245 -38.28 46.82 22.45
N SER A 246 -37.87 46.66 21.19
CA SER A 246 -37.58 47.76 20.25
C SER A 246 -38.81 48.59 19.81
N GLY A 247 -40.00 48.28 20.34
CA GLY A 247 -41.23 49.04 20.08
C GLY A 247 -41.98 49.48 21.34
N THR A 248 -41.45 49.22 22.54
CA THR A 248 -42.15 49.48 23.81
C THR A 248 -41.55 50.60 24.66
N ILE A 249 -40.42 51.19 24.23
CA ILE A 249 -39.82 52.35 24.89
C ILE A 249 -39.96 53.53 23.93
N PRO A 250 -40.80 54.53 24.23
CA PRO A 250 -40.87 55.74 23.41
C PRO A 250 -39.50 56.42 23.43
N HIS A 251 -38.86 56.49 22.27
CA HIS A 251 -37.61 57.21 22.15
C HIS A 251 -37.91 58.72 22.07
N PRO A 252 -37.15 59.57 22.76
CA PRO A 252 -37.33 61.01 22.62
C PRO A 252 -36.99 61.42 21.17
N PRO A 253 -37.71 62.40 20.59
CA PRO A 253 -37.74 62.65 19.14
C PRO A 253 -36.36 62.91 18.51
N HIS A 254 -35.41 63.47 19.26
CA HIS A 254 -34.05 63.71 18.79
C HIS A 254 -33.25 62.41 18.53
N VAL A 255 -33.57 61.31 19.21
CA VAL A 255 -32.94 60.01 19.00
C VAL A 255 -33.50 59.35 17.74
N GLU A 256 -34.80 59.49 17.50
CA GLU A 256 -35.44 58.99 16.26
C GLU A 256 -34.93 59.75 15.04
N GLU A 257 -34.77 61.07 15.14
CA GLU A 257 -34.14 61.88 14.10
C GLU A 257 -32.69 61.47 13.86
N SER A 258 -31.89 61.26 14.92
CA SER A 258 -30.50 60.81 14.79
C SER A 258 -30.38 59.43 14.13
N ILE A 259 -31.25 58.48 14.48
CA ILE A 259 -31.30 57.15 13.84
C ILE A 259 -31.76 57.26 12.39
N ARG A 260 -32.72 58.14 12.10
CA ARG A 260 -33.21 58.39 10.73
C ARG A 260 -32.16 59.05 9.85
N ASP A 261 -31.35 59.93 10.42
CA ASP A 261 -30.28 60.60 9.70
C ASP A 261 -29.10 59.65 9.47
N PHE A 262 -28.74 58.83 10.48
CA PHE A 262 -27.76 57.74 10.32
C PHE A 262 -28.17 56.73 9.26
N THR A 263 -29.44 56.30 9.24
CA THR A 263 -29.94 55.36 8.20
C THR A 263 -30.03 56.00 6.83
N LYS A 264 -30.27 57.32 6.73
CA LYS A 264 -30.17 58.06 5.45
C LYS A 264 -28.72 58.16 4.96
N GLU A 265 -27.76 58.44 5.84
CA GLU A 265 -26.33 58.48 5.51
C GLU A 265 -25.82 57.11 5.06
N GLU A 266 -26.12 56.05 5.80
CA GLU A 266 -25.76 54.68 5.41
C GLU A 266 -26.42 54.30 4.08
N LYS A 267 -27.69 54.66 3.86
CA LYS A 267 -28.36 54.39 2.59
C LYS A 267 -27.70 55.12 1.42
N ALA A 268 -27.29 56.37 1.60
CA ALA A 268 -26.54 57.12 0.58
C ALA A 268 -25.16 56.50 0.32
N SER A 269 -24.49 56.00 1.37
CA SER A 269 -23.18 55.34 1.27
C SER A 269 -23.23 54.03 0.49
N TYR A 270 -24.27 53.21 0.70
CA TYR A 270 -24.35 51.86 0.12
C TYR A 270 -25.28 51.71 -1.09
N PHE A 271 -26.20 52.65 -1.34
CA PHE A 271 -27.19 52.55 -2.43
C PHE A 271 -27.11 53.66 -3.48
N ASN A 272 -26.10 54.55 -3.44
CA ASN A 272 -25.78 55.40 -4.57
C ASN A 272 -25.06 54.59 -5.66
N PHE A 273 -25.83 53.77 -6.38
CA PHE A 273 -25.39 53.23 -7.66
C PHE A 273 -25.32 54.40 -8.63
N ASN A 274 -24.10 54.88 -8.94
CA ASN A 274 -23.91 55.77 -10.09
C ASN A 274 -24.43 55.04 -11.33
N GLU A 275 -25.56 55.51 -11.86
CA GLU A 275 -26.04 55.22 -13.21
C GLU A 275 -25.05 55.76 -14.23
N THR A 276 -23.96 55.04 -14.44
CA THR A 276 -23.09 55.22 -15.62
C THR A 276 -22.90 53.89 -16.31
N VAL A 277 -24.00 53.28 -16.75
CA VAL A 277 -24.00 52.28 -17.83
C VAL A 277 -25.25 52.49 -18.71
N VAL A 278 -25.01 53.19 -19.83
CA VAL A 278 -25.69 53.09 -21.16
C VAL A 278 -27.05 53.79 -21.33
N SER A 279 -27.05 54.93 -22.01
CA SER A 279 -27.55 55.00 -23.41
C SER A 279 -27.25 56.35 -24.07
N ALA A 280 -26.31 56.34 -25.02
CA ALA A 280 -26.37 57.21 -26.19
C ALA A 280 -25.66 56.47 -27.34
N ALA A 281 -26.48 55.87 -28.20
CA ALA A 281 -26.22 55.53 -29.60
C ALA A 281 -25.03 54.62 -29.93
N ALA A 282 -25.29 53.31 -30.02
CA ALA A 282 -25.71 52.71 -31.30
C ALA A 282 -26.83 51.69 -31.03
#